data_AF-A0A3N9P3N9-F1
#
_entry.id   AF-A0A3N9P3N9-F1
#
_cell.length_a   1.000
_cell.length_b   1.000
_cell.length_c   1.000
_cell.angle_alpha   90.00
_cell.angle_beta   90.00
_cell.angle_gamma   90.00
#
_symmetry.space_group_name_H-M   'P 1'
#
loop_
_entity.id
_entity.type
_entity.pdbx_description
1 polymer ?
#
loop_
_entity_poly.entity_id
_entity_poly.type
_entity_poly.pdbx_seq_one_letter_code
_entity_poly.pdbx_strand_id
1 'polypeptide(L)'
;MKNENRKFDVGSRVQVKPAVSIVQSLDPMNKTDGCLFMEQMWDLCDQKFEVLQVVENFFDKPRSSVFASKSNLYILDGVTCDGTVEYYNHPCDKTCFLFWHENWLSAAEE
;
A
#
# COMPACT_ATOMS: atom_id res chain seq x y z
N MET A 1 -15.31 11.01 7.96
CA MET A 1 -15.98 11.30 6.67
C MET A 1 -15.46 10.24 5.71
N LYS A 2 -16.35 9.41 5.17
CA LYS A 2 -15.96 8.35 4.24
C LYS A 2 -15.59 9.00 2.91
N ASN A 3 -14.45 8.66 2.33
CA ASN A 3 -14.11 9.04 0.96
C ASN A 3 -15.14 8.38 0.03
N GLU A 4 -16.09 9.17 -0.47
CA GLU A 4 -17.15 8.73 -1.38
C GLU A 4 -16.62 8.29 -2.76
N ASN A 5 -15.32 8.35 -2.98
CA ASN A 5 -14.64 8.02 -4.25
C ASN A 5 -13.64 6.87 -4.09
N ARG A 6 -13.99 5.84 -3.30
CA ARG A 6 -13.16 4.62 -3.18
C ARG A 6 -13.29 3.77 -4.46
N LYS A 7 -12.16 3.29 -4.95
CA LYS A 7 -12.07 2.50 -6.18
C LYS A 7 -12.36 1.01 -5.98
N PHE A 8 -12.06 0.49 -4.79
CA PHE A 8 -12.27 -0.91 -4.44
C PHE A 8 -12.95 -1.03 -3.07
N ASP A 9 -13.76 -2.07 -2.92
CA ASP A 9 -14.43 -2.43 -1.67
C ASP A 9 -13.69 -3.58 -0.97
N VAL A 10 -13.92 -3.72 0.34
CA VAL A 10 -13.43 -4.90 1.09
C VAL A 10 -13.98 -6.17 0.46
N GLY A 11 -13.12 -7.17 0.25
CA GLY A 11 -13.44 -8.40 -0.46
C GLY A 11 -13.28 -8.31 -1.99
N SER A 12 -12.96 -7.14 -2.55
CA SER A 12 -12.66 -7.03 -3.98
C SER A 12 -11.33 -7.70 -4.29
N ARG A 13 -11.27 -8.45 -5.40
CA ARG A 13 -10.00 -8.94 -5.95
C ARG A 13 -9.32 -7.87 -6.77
N VAL A 14 -8.06 -7.64 -6.46
CA VAL A 14 -7.21 -6.65 -7.12
C VAL A 14 -5.90 -7.31 -7.53
N GLN A 15 -5.31 -6.80 -8.61
CA GLN A 15 -3.97 -7.17 -9.05
C GLN A 15 -3.04 -5.99 -8.85
N VAL A 16 -1.85 -6.26 -8.31
CA VAL A 16 -0.77 -5.27 -8.27
C VAL A 16 -0.27 -5.07 -9.70
N LYS A 17 -0.24 -3.82 -10.14
CA LYS A 17 0.23 -3.45 -11.48
C LYS A 17 1.69 -3.89 -11.70
N PRO A 18 2.11 -4.04 -12.96
CA PRO A 18 3.49 -4.37 -13.26
C PRO A 18 4.43 -3.26 -12.81
N ALA A 19 5.66 -3.66 -12.44
CA ALA A 19 6.67 -2.76 -11.89
C ALA A 19 6.89 -1.52 -12.77
N VAL A 20 6.89 -1.67 -14.10
CA VAL A 20 7.04 -0.56 -15.06
C VAL A 20 5.98 0.55 -14.87
N SER A 21 4.73 0.18 -14.61
CA SER A 21 3.65 1.14 -14.39
C SER A 21 3.74 1.80 -13.02
N ILE A 22 4.20 1.05 -12.02
CA ILE A 22 4.39 1.58 -10.66
C ILE A 22 5.53 2.59 -10.66
N VAL A 23 6.70 2.26 -11.24
CA VAL A 23 7.86 3.17 -11.33
C VAL A 23 7.48 4.52 -11.95
N GLN A 24 6.64 4.52 -13.00
CA GLN A 24 6.17 5.77 -13.62
C GLN A 24 5.31 6.65 -12.71
N SER A 25 4.68 6.05 -11.69
CA SER A 25 3.84 6.75 -10.72
C SER A 25 4.60 7.20 -9.47
N LEU A 26 5.88 6.82 -9.32
CA LEU A 26 6.69 7.14 -8.15
C LEU A 26 7.48 8.44 -8.35
N ASP A 27 7.48 9.26 -7.31
CA ASP A 27 8.38 10.39 -7.15
C ASP A 27 9.83 9.91 -6.86
N PRO A 28 10.86 10.79 -6.93
CA PRO A 28 12.26 10.43 -6.67
C PRO A 28 12.56 9.83 -5.28
N MET A 29 11.59 9.89 -4.35
CA MET A 29 11.67 9.25 -3.03
C MET A 29 10.91 7.91 -2.95
N ASN A 30 10.58 7.29 -4.09
CA ASN A 30 9.73 6.11 -4.20
C ASN A 30 8.36 6.28 -3.54
N LYS A 31 7.73 7.43 -3.74
CA LYS A 31 6.42 7.76 -3.14
C LYS A 31 5.39 8.08 -4.21
N THR A 32 4.12 7.80 -3.92
CA THR A 32 2.97 8.35 -4.66
C THR A 32 2.05 8.99 -3.64
N ASP A 33 1.75 10.28 -3.79
CA ASP A 33 0.93 11.06 -2.83
C ASP A 33 1.42 10.98 -1.36
N GLY A 34 2.72 10.76 -1.17
CA GLY A 34 3.35 10.59 0.13
C GLY A 34 3.32 9.17 0.69
N CYS A 35 2.66 8.22 0.03
CA CYS A 35 2.72 6.79 0.35
C CYS A 35 4.00 6.18 -0.21
N LEU A 36 4.84 5.61 0.65
CA LEU A 36 6.11 4.98 0.26
C LEU A 36 5.85 3.61 -0.35
N PHE A 37 6.46 3.36 -1.51
CA PHE A 37 6.58 2.05 -2.11
C PHE A 37 7.87 1.40 -1.61
N MET A 38 7.75 0.33 -0.83
CA MET A 38 8.90 -0.36 -0.22
C MET A 38 9.49 -1.42 -1.16
N GLU A 39 10.76 -1.77 -0.97
CA GLU A 39 11.46 -2.72 -1.83
C GLU A 39 10.75 -4.09 -1.94
N GLN A 40 10.32 -4.65 -0.81
CA GLN A 40 9.56 -5.91 -0.76
C GLN A 40 8.25 -5.90 -1.56
N MET A 41 7.70 -4.73 -1.88
CA MET A 41 6.47 -4.63 -2.68
C MET A 41 6.72 -4.94 -4.16
N TRP A 42 7.96 -4.85 -4.63
CA TRP A 42 8.32 -5.21 -6.00
C TRP A 42 8.11 -6.70 -6.29
N ASP A 43 8.40 -7.57 -5.33
CA ASP A 43 8.19 -9.02 -5.46
C ASP A 43 6.71 -9.39 -5.59
N LEU A 44 5.82 -8.51 -5.13
CA LEU A 44 4.37 -8.68 -5.16
C LEU A 44 3.73 -8.09 -6.43
N CYS A 45 4.52 -7.52 -7.34
CA CYS A 45 4.02 -7.03 -8.63
C CYS A 45 3.44 -8.17 -9.47
N ASP A 46 2.43 -7.85 -10.28
CA ASP A 46 1.70 -8.79 -11.14
C ASP A 46 0.92 -9.90 -10.40
N GLN A 47 0.93 -9.91 -9.06
CA GLN A 47 0.17 -10.87 -8.25
C GLN A 47 -1.24 -10.35 -7.91
N LYS A 48 -2.17 -11.30 -7.71
CA LYS A 48 -3.57 -11.02 -7.33
C LYS A 48 -3.75 -11.19 -5.82
N PHE A 49 -4.46 -10.26 -5.20
CA PHE A 49 -4.80 -10.28 -3.77
C PHE A 49 -6.25 -9.84 -3.54
N GLU A 50 -6.75 -10.08 -2.34
CA GLU A 50 -8.04 -9.56 -1.89
C GLU A 50 -7.84 -8.30 -1.03
N VAL A 51 -8.73 -7.32 -1.18
CA VAL A 51 -8.73 -6.13 -0.33
C VAL A 51 -9.27 -6.50 1.06
N LEU A 52 -8.39 -6.54 2.05
CA LEU A 52 -8.74 -6.79 3.45
C LEU A 52 -9.39 -5.56 4.10
N GLN A 53 -8.86 -4.36 3.82
CA GLN A 53 -9.36 -3.13 4.42
C GLN A 53 -9.08 -1.90 3.54
N VAL A 54 -10.01 -0.94 3.54
CA VAL A 54 -9.80 0.40 2.99
C VAL A 54 -9.33 1.33 4.11
N VAL A 55 -8.20 2.00 3.90
CA VAL A 55 -7.56 2.88 4.88
C VAL A 55 -7.81 4.33 4.51
N GLU A 56 -8.64 4.98 5.32
CA GLU A 56 -8.97 6.41 5.15
C GLU A 56 -8.14 7.29 6.11
N ASN A 57 -7.91 6.77 7.31
CA ASN A 57 -7.16 7.44 8.36
C ASN A 57 -6.18 6.46 8.99
N PHE A 58 -4.96 6.90 9.24
CA PHE A 58 -3.96 6.09 9.94
C PHE A 58 -3.17 6.94 10.93
N PHE A 59 -2.70 6.30 11.99
CA PHE A 59 -1.87 6.96 12.99
C PHE A 59 -0.41 6.92 12.57
N ASP A 60 0.18 8.08 12.34
CA ASP A 60 1.61 8.21 12.08
C ASP A 60 2.34 8.37 13.41
N LYS A 61 2.98 7.30 13.87
CA LYS A 61 3.74 7.27 15.13
C LYS A 61 4.77 8.41 15.25
N PRO A 62 5.62 8.72 14.24
CA PRO A 62 6.64 9.77 14.40
C PRO A 62 6.04 11.17 14.58
N ARG A 63 4.87 11.46 14.00
CA ARG A 63 4.18 12.74 14.19
C ARG A 63 3.14 12.72 15.31
N SER A 64 2.90 11.55 15.91
CA SER A 64 1.90 11.32 16.96
C SER A 64 0.51 11.88 16.62
N SER A 65 0.11 11.78 15.35
CA SER A 65 -1.16 12.33 14.86
C SER A 65 -1.83 11.37 13.89
N VAL A 66 -3.16 11.51 13.75
CA VAL A 66 -3.95 10.79 12.76
C VAL A 66 -3.95 11.59 11.46
N PHE A 67 -3.53 10.95 10.38
CA PHE A 67 -3.51 11.54 9.06
C PHE A 67 -4.65 10.96 8.23
N ALA A 68 -5.44 11.84 7.63
CA ALA A 68 -6.33 11.48 6.55
C ALA A 68 -5.50 11.31 5.28
N SER A 69 -5.63 10.15 4.63
CA SER A 69 -4.97 9.94 3.35
C SER A 69 -5.64 10.81 2.28
N LYS A 70 -4.84 11.46 1.43
CA LYS A 70 -5.35 12.24 0.29
C LYS A 70 -5.96 11.35 -0.79
N SER A 71 -5.44 10.13 -0.90
CA SER A 71 -5.82 9.12 -1.88
C SER A 71 -6.30 7.86 -1.17
N ASN A 72 -7.02 6.99 -1.87
CA ASN A 72 -7.47 5.74 -1.28
C ASN A 72 -6.28 4.79 -1.08
N LEU A 73 -6.08 4.39 0.18
CA LEU A 73 -5.11 3.37 0.55
C LEU A 73 -5.84 2.07 0.88
N TYR A 74 -5.19 0.95 0.60
CA TYR A 74 -5.73 -0.39 0.83
C TYR A 74 -4.73 -1.24 1.60
N ILE A 75 -5.26 -2.17 2.39
CA ILE A 75 -4.52 -3.30 2.96
C ILE A 75 -4.97 -4.53 2.19
N LEU A 76 -4.01 -5.32 1.73
CA LEU A 76 -4.26 -6.57 1.02
C LEU A 76 -4.15 -7.74 1.99
N ASP A 77 -4.99 -8.76 1.78
CA ASP A 77 -5.00 -9.96 2.62
C ASP A 77 -3.72 -10.78 2.44
N GLY A 78 -3.17 -11.29 3.54
CA GLY A 78 -1.94 -12.10 3.55
C GLY A 78 -0.65 -11.34 3.24
N VAL A 79 -0.70 -10.01 3.09
CA VAL A 79 0.43 -9.18 2.68
C VAL A 79 0.89 -8.27 3.81
N THR A 80 2.06 -8.57 4.37
CA THR A 80 2.65 -7.85 5.51
C THR A 80 4.13 -7.57 5.30
N CYS A 81 4.62 -6.54 6.00
CA CYS A 81 6.02 -6.20 6.07
C CYS A 81 6.85 -7.34 6.68
N ASP A 82 7.86 -7.81 5.96
CA ASP A 82 8.83 -8.80 6.46
C ASP A 82 9.81 -8.25 7.51
N GLY A 83 9.80 -6.92 7.71
CA GLY A 83 10.64 -6.24 8.70
C GLY A 83 12.01 -5.83 8.18
N THR A 84 12.40 -6.26 6.97
CA THR A 84 13.61 -5.76 6.30
C THR A 84 13.37 -4.36 5.76
N VAL A 85 14.19 -3.43 6.22
CA VAL A 85 14.06 -2.02 5.91
C VAL A 85 15.47 -1.49 5.63
N GLU A 86 15.70 -0.96 4.43
CA GLU A 86 17.04 -0.58 3.93
C GLU A 86 17.81 0.38 4.86
N TYR A 87 17.09 1.21 5.60
CA TYR A 87 17.66 2.22 6.49
C TYR A 87 17.87 1.77 7.94
N TYR A 88 17.49 0.54 8.30
CA TYR A 88 17.68 0.00 9.64
C TYR A 88 18.73 -1.11 9.67
N ASN A 89 19.60 -1.07 10.68
CA ASN A 89 20.63 -2.09 10.89
C ASN A 89 20.08 -3.45 11.39
N HIS A 90 18.82 -3.49 11.81
CA HIS A 90 18.17 -4.67 12.36
C HIS A 90 16.76 -4.83 11.77
N PRO A 91 16.31 -6.06 11.50
CA PRO A 91 14.94 -6.31 11.06
C PRO A 91 13.93 -5.97 12.16
N CYS A 92 12.72 -5.62 11.75
CA CYS A 92 11.62 -5.25 12.64
C CYS A 92 10.64 -6.43 12.83
N ASP A 93 10.50 -6.94 14.05
CA ASP A 93 9.59 -8.07 14.37
C ASP A 93 8.09 -7.69 14.45
N LYS A 94 7.74 -6.47 14.03
CA LYS A 94 6.38 -5.93 14.25
C LYS A 94 5.36 -6.44 13.24
N THR A 95 5.81 -6.95 12.08
CA THR A 95 4.95 -7.48 11.00
C THR A 95 3.77 -6.56 10.67
N CYS A 96 4.09 -5.32 10.27
CA CYS A 96 3.07 -4.31 9.95
C CYS A 96 2.35 -4.65 8.63
N PHE A 97 1.09 -4.25 8.49
CA PHE A 97 0.43 -4.25 7.19
C PHE A 97 1.08 -3.25 6.22
N LEU A 98 1.12 -3.61 4.94
CA LEU A 98 1.56 -2.74 3.85
C LEU A 98 0.40 -1.87 3.37
N PHE A 99 0.68 -0.59 3.10
CA PHE A 99 -0.28 0.32 2.48
C PHE A 99 -0.11 0.34 0.97
N TRP A 100 -1.21 0.09 0.28
CA TRP A 100 -1.27 0.03 -1.18
C TRP A 100 -2.05 1.21 -1.72
N HIS A 101 -1.41 2.02 -2.56
CA HIS A 101 -2.06 3.16 -3.21
C HIS A 101 -2.97 2.69 -4.35
N GLU A 102 -4.13 3.34 -4.52
CA GLU A 102 -5.11 3.00 -5.56
C GLU A 102 -4.57 2.97 -7.00
N ASN A 103 -3.52 3.78 -7.28
CA ASN A 103 -2.88 3.83 -8.58
C ASN A 103 -2.03 2.59 -8.89
N TRP A 104 -1.57 1.86 -7.88
CA TRP A 104 -0.77 0.66 -8.03
C TRP A 104 -1.63 -0.60 -8.21
N LEU A 105 -2.95 -0.48 -8.04
CA LEU A 105 -3.89 -1.58 -8.11
C LEU A 105 -4.82 -1.46 -9.34
N SER A 106 -5.11 -2.60 -9.94
CA SER A 106 -6.14 -2.79 -10.96
C SER A 106 -7.17 -3.81 -10.49
N ALA A 107 -8.41 -3.71 -10.98
CA ALA A 107 -9.41 -4.75 -10.75
C ALA A 107 -8.89 -6.06 -11.33
N ALA A 108 -8.95 -7.14 -10.55
CA ALA A 108 -8.69 -8.48 -11.03
C ALA A 108 -10.04 -9.16 -11.22
N GLU A 109 -10.44 -9.40 -12.47
CA GLU A 109 -11.48 -10.39 -12.76
C GLU A 109 -10.90 -11.79 -12.47
N GLU A 110 -11.79 -12.73 -12.11
CA GLU A 110 -11.43 -14.10 -11.73
C GLU A 110 -10.50 -14.76 -12.76
#